data_AF-A0A822E5S1-F1
#
_entry.id   AF-A0A822E5S1-F1
#
_cell.length_a   1.000
_cell.length_b   1.000
_cell.length_c   1.000
_cell.angle_alpha   90.00
_cell.angle_beta   90.00
_cell.angle_gamma   90.00
#
_symmetry.space_group_name_H-M   'P 1'
#
loop_
_entity.id
_entity.type
_entity.pdbx_description
1 polymer ?
#
loop_
_entity_poly.entity_id
_entity_poly.type
_entity_poly.pdbx_seq_one_letter_code
_entity_poly.pdbx_strand_id
1 'polypeptide(L)' 'MNTTKIGGFHRNFFPFVNQNGYRSPLVFVHFKKIETNVLINIECRAYARNIDHNDSLEFIRGSVHFELIVE' A
#
# COMPACT_ATOMS: atom_id res chain seq x y z
N MET A 1 12.07 19.21 -13.03
CA MET A 1 12.57 18.21 -12.07
C MET A 1 11.53 17.10 -11.96
N ASN A 2 11.71 16.02 -12.73
CA ASN A 2 10.75 14.91 -12.81
C ASN A 2 10.94 13.97 -11.61
N THR A 3 10.26 14.26 -10.51
CA THR A 3 10.11 13.31 -9.40
C THR A 3 8.90 12.41 -9.69
N THR A 4 9.10 11.37 -10.48
CA THR A 4 8.08 10.31 -10.61
C THR A 4 7.95 9.65 -9.25
N LYS A 5 6.93 10.05 -8.48
CA LYS A 5 6.65 9.50 -7.15
C LYS A 5 6.18 8.06 -7.33
N ILE A 6 7.12 7.11 -7.19
CA ILE A 6 6.83 5.67 -7.24
C ILE A 6 6.15 5.22 -5.95
N GLY A 7 5.22 4.26 -6.06
CA GLY A 7 4.60 3.63 -4.88
C GLY A 7 3.43 4.39 -4.24
N GLY A 8 2.69 5.21 -4.99
CA GLY A 8 1.53 5.94 -4.47
C GLY A 8 0.38 6.04 -5.47
N PHE A 9 -0.76 6.52 -4.99
CA PHE A 9 -1.97 6.70 -5.81
C PHE A 9 -2.05 8.11 -6.37
N HIS A 10 -2.39 8.24 -7.66
CA HIS A 10 -2.59 9.54 -8.29
C HIS A 10 -3.91 10.18 -7.85
N ARG A 11 -3.93 11.50 -7.63
CA ARG A 11 -5.12 12.21 -7.13
C ARG A 11 -6.32 12.13 -8.08
N ASN A 12 -6.09 11.97 -9.40
CA ASN A 12 -7.13 11.87 -10.42
C ASN A 12 -8.11 10.69 -10.26
N PHE A 13 -7.77 9.68 -9.46
CA PHE A 13 -8.68 8.57 -9.15
C PHE A 13 -9.72 8.93 -8.09
N PHE A 14 -9.62 10.11 -7.46
CA PHE A 14 -10.51 10.55 -6.38
C PHE A 14 -11.20 11.88 -6.73
N PRO A 15 -12.45 12.11 -6.29
CA PRO A 15 -13.28 11.24 -5.45
C PRO A 15 -13.93 10.08 -6.22
N PHE A 16 -14.21 8.99 -5.51
CA PHE A 16 -15.11 7.96 -5.99
C PHE A 16 -16.56 8.47 -5.88
N VAL A 17 -17.31 8.43 -6.98
CA VAL A 17 -18.68 8.98 -7.09
C VAL A 17 -19.67 7.94 -7.62
N ASN A 18 -19.40 6.65 -7.43
CA ASN A 18 -20.18 5.54 -7.99
C ASN A 18 -20.25 5.55 -9.54
N GLN A 19 -19.21 6.06 -10.21
CA GLN A 19 -19.15 6.06 -11.67
C GLN A 19 -19.00 4.64 -12.24
N ASN A 20 -19.75 4.32 -13.28
CA ASN A 20 -19.70 3.01 -13.92
C ASN A 20 -18.29 2.73 -14.49
N GLY A 21 -17.78 1.52 -14.30
CA GLY A 21 -16.44 1.13 -14.74
C GLY A 21 -15.29 1.72 -13.94
N TYR A 22 -15.53 2.32 -12.77
CA TYR A 22 -14.47 2.75 -11.86
C TYR A 22 -13.53 1.58 -11.52
N ARG A 23 -12.21 1.83 -11.64
CA ARG A 23 -11.16 0.90 -11.19
C ARG A 23 -10.32 1.59 -10.13
N SER A 24 -10.30 1.02 -8.93
CA SER A 24 -9.43 1.50 -7.87
C SER A 24 -7.96 1.43 -8.31
N PRO A 25 -7.15 2.46 -8.00
CA PRO A 25 -5.75 2.46 -8.38
C PRO A 25 -4.98 1.38 -7.60
N LEU A 26 -4.01 0.73 -8.26
CA LEU A 26 -3.18 -0.33 -7.69
C LEU A 26 -1.71 0.07 -7.70
N VAL A 27 -0.96 -0.46 -6.73
CA VAL A 27 0.49 -0.34 -6.64
C VAL A 27 1.06 -1.74 -6.46
N PHE A 28 2.15 -2.03 -7.16
CA PHE A 28 2.89 -3.28 -7.02
C PHE A 28 4.21 -3.02 -6.30
N VAL A 29 4.58 -3.94 -5.39
CA VAL A 29 5.87 -3.95 -4.72
C VAL A 29 6.66 -5.16 -5.22
N HIS A 30 7.87 -4.92 -5.73
CA HIS A 30 8.76 -5.97 -6.19
C HIS A 30 9.98 -6.04 -5.27
N PHE A 31 10.07 -7.14 -4.50
CA PHE A 31 11.21 -7.45 -3.64
C PHE A 31 12.33 -8.08 -4.47
N LYS A 32 13.43 -7.33 -4.71
CA LYS A 32 14.50 -7.76 -5.63
C LYS A 32 15.50 -8.76 -5.03
N LYS A 33 15.65 -8.78 -3.71
CA LYS A 33 16.63 -9.59 -2.97
C LYS A 33 16.05 -9.95 -1.61
N ILE A 34 15.13 -10.90 -1.61
CA ILE A 34 14.50 -11.37 -0.39
C ILE A 34 15.31 -12.53 0.19
N GLU A 35 15.48 -12.54 1.51
CA GLU A 35 16.13 -13.66 2.21
C GLU A 35 15.21 -14.87 2.17
N THR A 36 15.74 -16.02 1.76
CA THR A 36 15.01 -17.29 1.69
C THR A 36 15.04 -18.02 3.02
N ASN A 37 14.07 -18.91 3.26
CA ASN A 37 14.01 -19.77 4.45
C ASN A 37 13.91 -19.00 5.79
N VAL A 38 13.44 -17.75 5.75
CA VAL A 38 13.17 -16.91 6.92
C VAL A 38 11.75 -16.33 6.84
N LEU A 39 11.10 -16.18 7.99
CA LEU A 39 9.81 -15.50 8.10
C LEU A 39 10.03 -13.98 8.08
N ILE A 40 9.52 -13.30 7.06
CA ILE A 40 9.64 -11.85 6.90
C ILE A 40 8.28 -11.23 7.17
N ASN A 41 8.25 -10.34 8.16
CA ASN A 41 7.06 -9.59 8.52
C ASN A 41 7.07 -8.22 7.82
N ILE A 42 6.05 -7.93 7.01
CA ILE A 42 6.00 -6.75 6.16
C ILE A 42 4.76 -5.92 6.50
N GLU A 43 4.96 -4.63 6.74
CA GLU A 43 3.89 -3.64 6.83
C GLU A 43 4.03 -2.57 5.74
N CYS A 44 3.00 -2.38 4.93
CA CYS A 44 2.92 -1.32 3.92
C CYS A 44 1.93 -0.25 4.37
N ARG A 45 2.38 1.01 4.47
CA ARG A 45 1.57 2.16 4.93
C ARG A 45 1.32 3.17 3.81
N ALA A 46 0.10 3.67 3.70
CA ALA A 46 -0.30 4.71 2.75
C ALA A 46 -0.39 6.07 3.44
N TYR A 47 0.57 6.96 3.20
CA TYR A 47 0.62 8.27 3.87
C TYR A 47 -0.16 9.36 3.13
N ALA A 48 -1.19 9.92 3.77
CA ALA A 48 -1.88 11.14 3.34
C ALA A 48 -2.51 11.85 4.54
N ARG A 49 -2.77 13.17 4.41
CA ARG A 49 -3.35 13.96 5.53
C ARG A 49 -4.74 13.49 5.98
N ASN A 50 -5.45 12.77 5.13
CA ASN A 50 -6.80 12.27 5.35
C ASN A 50 -6.84 10.76 5.64
N ILE A 51 -5.68 10.13 5.88
CA ILE A 51 -5.59 8.73 6.27
C ILE A 51 -5.24 8.71 7.76
N ASP A 52 -6.12 8.09 8.53
CA ASP A 52 -5.91 7.85 9.96
C ASP A 52 -4.99 6.65 10.15
N HIS A 53 -3.88 6.88 10.84
CA HIS A 53 -2.87 5.87 11.17
C HIS A 53 -2.99 5.54 12.64
N ASN A 54 -4.07 4.86 13.02
CA ASN A 54 -4.21 4.35 14.37
C ASN A 54 -3.44 3.03 14.48
N ASP A 55 -2.39 3.01 15.28
CA ASP A 55 -1.55 1.82 15.53
C ASP A 55 -2.22 0.84 16.53
N SER A 56 -3.51 0.99 16.84
CA SER A 56 -4.22 0.04 17.69
C SER A 56 -4.43 -1.30 16.96
N LEU A 57 -4.15 -2.40 17.65
CA LEU A 57 -4.25 -3.77 17.13
C LEU A 57 -5.66 -4.14 16.61
N GLU A 58 -6.69 -3.39 17.02
CA GLU A 58 -8.07 -3.62 16.59
C GLU A 58 -8.41 -3.01 15.22
N PHE A 59 -7.69 -1.99 14.73
CA PHE A 59 -8.07 -1.27 13.51
C PHE A 59 -6.86 -0.78 12.71
N ILE A 60 -6.19 -1.70 12.02
CA ILE A 60 -5.15 -1.36 11.03
C ILE A 60 -5.81 -0.56 9.90
N ARG A 61 -5.67 0.77 9.92
CA ARG A 61 -6.19 1.71 8.92
C ARG A 61 -5.04 2.29 8.11
N GLY A 62 -5.25 2.37 6.80
CA GLY A 62 -4.24 2.94 5.91
C GLY A 62 -2.94 2.12 5.84
N SER A 63 -2.94 0.88 6.34
CA SER A 63 -1.83 -0.05 6.18
C SER A 63 -2.31 -1.48 5.95
N VAL A 64 -1.42 -2.30 5.41
CA VAL A 64 -1.59 -3.73 5.24
C VAL A 64 -0.38 -4.43 5.82
N HIS A 65 -0.64 -5.48 6.56
CA HIS A 65 0.37 -6.32 7.18
C HIS A 65 0.27 -7.73 6.61
N PHE A 66 1.39 -8.31 6.23
CA PHE A 66 1.45 -9.69 5.76
C PHE A 66 2.82 -10.29 6.05
N GLU A 67 2.84 -11.62 6.12
CA GLU A 67 4.04 -12.42 6.33
C GLU A 67 4.43 -13.10 5.03
N LEU A 68 5.73 -13.17 4.77
CA LEU A 68 6.30 -13.73 3.56
C LEU A 68 7.44 -14.70 3.90
N ILE A 69 7.37 -15.90 3.35
CA ILE A 69 8.45 -16.90 3.32
C ILE A 69 8.67 -17.26 1.85
N VAL A 70 9.93 -17.32 1.44
CA VAL A 70 10.34 -17.80 0.11
C VAL A 70 11.30 -18.97 0.32
N GLU A 71 11.02 -20.08 -0.36
CA GLU A 71 11.85 -21.29 -0.37
C GLU A 71 12.99 -21.19 -1.39
#